data_AF-A0A2V9LCX9-F1
#
_entry.id   AF-A0A2V9LCX9-F1
#
_cell.length_a   1.000
_cell.length_b   1.000
_cell.length_c   1.000
_cell.angle_alpha   90.00
_cell.angle_beta   90.00
_cell.angle_gamma   90.00
#
_symmetry.space_group_name_H-M   'P 1'
#
loop_
_entity.id
_entity.type
_entity.pdbx_description
1 polymer ?
#
loop_
_entity_poly.entity_id
_entity_poly.type
_entity_poly.pdbx_seq_one_letter_code
_entity_poly.pdbx_strand_id
1 'polypeptide(L)' 'MRHFDYETAAREARIPSDKLDELRRLVRSEFPQDDMMYELHLLRVCMAVREGAVTLEDALRPAPTTST' A
#
# COMPACT_ATOMS: atom_id res chain seq x y z
N MET A 1 -11.15 12.66 7.19
CA MET A 1 -9.94 12.88 8.04
C MET A 1 -8.87 11.93 7.54
N ARG A 2 -7.59 12.28 7.64
CA ARG A 2 -6.51 11.28 7.51
C ARG A 2 -6.28 10.62 8.86
N HIS A 3 -6.28 9.30 8.89
CA HIS A 3 -6.05 8.44 10.05
C HIS A 3 -4.57 8.02 10.16
N PHE A 4 -3.89 7.78 9.03
CA PHE A 4 -2.49 7.34 9.01
C PHE A 4 -1.63 8.13 8.00
N ASP A 5 -0.39 8.43 8.38
CA ASP A 5 0.58 9.09 7.50
C ASP A 5 1.43 8.06 6.72
N TYR A 6 0.80 7.39 5.76
CA TYR A 6 1.50 6.47 4.86
C TYR A 6 2.42 7.19 3.87
N GLU A 7 2.25 8.50 3.65
CA GLU A 7 3.08 9.27 2.71
C GLU A 7 4.51 9.46 3.24
N THR A 8 4.64 9.76 4.54
CA THR A 8 5.96 9.78 5.20
C THR A 8 6.61 8.40 5.14
N ALA A 9 5.88 7.32 5.43
CA ALA A 9 6.40 5.97 5.33
C ALA A 9 6.84 5.59 3.90
N ALA A 10 6.07 5.98 2.88
CA ALA A 10 6.41 5.76 1.47
C ALA A 10 7.70 6.48 1.07
N ARG A 11 7.87 7.74 1.54
CA ARG A 11 9.10 8.52 1.32
C ARG A 11 10.31 7.88 1.98
N GLU A 12 10.17 7.42 3.22
CA GLU A 12 11.24 6.72 3.95
C GLU A 12 11.61 5.38 3.28
N ALA A 13 10.61 4.68 2.74
CA ALA A 13 10.78 3.47 1.93
C ALA A 13 11.35 3.74 0.52
N ARG A 14 11.55 5.01 0.15
CA ARG A 14 11.99 5.45 -1.19
C ARG A 14 11.08 4.93 -2.31
N ILE A 15 9.78 4.79 -2.05
CA ILE A 15 8.80 4.36 -3.04
C ILE A 15 8.57 5.52 -4.04
N PRO A 16 8.79 5.31 -5.35
CA PRO A 16 8.49 6.29 -6.38
C PRO A 16 7.01 6.69 -6.41
N SER A 17 6.69 7.92 -6.79
CA SER A 17 5.32 8.43 -6.75
C SER A 17 4.35 7.66 -7.66
N ASP A 18 4.81 7.26 -8.85
CA ASP A 18 4.04 6.44 -9.80
C ASP A 18 3.68 5.07 -9.20
N LYS A 19 4.62 4.47 -8.45
CA LYS A 19 4.42 3.20 -7.74
C LYS A 19 3.51 3.35 -6.53
N LEU A 20 3.62 4.46 -5.80
CA LEU A 20 2.69 4.79 -4.71
C LEU A 20 1.25 4.95 -5.24
N ASP A 21 1.06 5.61 -6.39
CA ASP A 21 -0.26 5.76 -7.00
C ASP A 21 -0.83 4.43 -7.53
N GLU A 22 0.03 3.50 -7.92
CA GLU A 22 -0.35 2.12 -8.23
C GLU A 22 -0.82 1.37 -6.98
N LEU A 23 -0.05 1.43 -5.87
CA LEU A 23 -0.46 0.87 -4.57
C LEU A 23 -1.79 1.46 -4.08
N ARG A 24 -1.98 2.78 -4.19
CA ARG A 24 -3.24 3.45 -3.82
C ARG A 24 -4.42 2.88 -4.59
N ARG A 25 -4.29 2.69 -5.90
CA ARG A 25 -5.36 2.11 -6.72
C ARG A 25 -5.66 0.66 -6.34
N LEU A 26 -4.62 -0.14 -6.12
CA LEU A 26 -4.75 -1.53 -5.71
C LEU A 26 -5.47 -1.65 -4.36
N VAL A 27 -4.97 -0.98 -3.33
CA VAL A 27 -5.55 -1.02 -1.98
C VAL A 27 -6.96 -0.40 -1.95
N ARG A 28 -7.22 0.65 -2.73
CA ARG A 28 -8.58 1.22 -2.81
C ARG A 28 -9.58 0.26 -3.45
N SER A 29 -9.14 -0.62 -4.35
CA SER A 29 -10.01 -1.66 -4.92
C SER A 29 -10.38 -2.73 -3.88
N GLU A 30 -9.50 -3.00 -2.91
CA GLU A 30 -9.76 -3.92 -1.79
C GLU A 30 -10.65 -3.29 -0.70
N PHE A 31 -10.51 -1.99 -0.47
CA PHE A 31 -11.28 -1.23 0.52
C PHE A 31 -11.99 0.00 -0.09
N PRO A 32 -13.01 -0.19 -0.96
CA PRO A 32 -13.60 0.93 -1.71
C PRO A 32 -14.17 2.05 -0.84
N GLN A 33 -14.75 1.71 0.31
CA GLN A 33 -15.46 2.65 1.19
C GLN A 33 -14.87 2.73 2.61
N ASP A 34 -13.85 1.93 2.93
CA ASP A 34 -13.22 1.92 4.25
C ASP A 34 -11.89 2.69 4.21
N ASP A 35 -11.96 3.99 4.46
CA ASP A 35 -10.80 4.87 4.45
C ASP A 35 -9.76 4.50 5.51
N MET A 36 -10.19 4.01 6.67
CA MET A 36 -9.30 3.62 7.74
C MET A 36 -8.47 2.39 7.34
N MET A 37 -9.11 1.35 6.80
CA MET A 37 -8.42 0.16 6.32
C MET A 37 -7.56 0.44 5.09
N TYR A 38 -8.01 1.30 4.18
CA TYR A 38 -7.22 1.77 3.04
C TYR A 38 -5.91 2.43 3.50
N GLU A 39 -5.98 3.40 4.41
CA GLU A 39 -4.80 4.12 4.87
C GLU A 39 -3.89 3.24 5.73
N LEU A 40 -4.46 2.39 6.59
CA LEU A 40 -3.69 1.44 7.39
C LEU A 40 -2.94 0.43 6.53
N HIS A 41 -3.58 -0.11 5.48
CA HIS A 41 -2.95 -1.07 4.60
C HIS A 41 -1.79 -0.43 3.83
N LEU A 42 -1.97 0.78 3.31
CA LEU A 42 -0.88 1.54 2.67
C LEU A 42 0.29 1.76 3.62
N LEU A 43 0.02 2.17 4.86
CA LEU A 43 1.07 2.35 5.88
C LEU A 43 1.85 1.05 6.12
N ARG A 44 1.15 -0.07 6.31
CA ARG A 44 1.77 -1.38 6.56
C ARG A 44 2.63 -1.85 5.39
N VAL A 45 2.17 -1.67 4.15
CA VAL A 45 2.94 -2.01 2.96
C VAL A 45 4.21 -1.15 2.88
N CYS A 46 4.10 0.16 3.07
CA CYS A 46 5.25 1.06 3.04
C CYS A 46 6.29 0.69 4.12
N MET A 47 5.85 0.35 5.33
CA MET A 47 6.73 -0.12 6.40
C MET A 47 7.42 -1.45 6.04
N ALA A 48 6.67 -2.41 5.49
CA ALA A 48 7.23 -3.70 5.09
C ALA A 48 8.28 -3.55 3.97
N VAL A 49 8.04 -2.65 3.00
CA VAL A 49 9.03 -2.33 1.95
C VAL A 49 10.25 -1.65 2.55
N ARG A 50 10.07 -0.66 3.43
CA ARG A 50 11.17 0.03 4.13
C ARG A 50 12.06 -0.94 4.91
N GLU A 51 11.45 -1.92 5.57
CA GLU A 51 12.13 -2.90 6.41
C GLU A 51 12.72 -4.07 5.60
N GLY A 52 12.50 -4.10 4.28
CA GLY A 52 12.97 -5.18 3.40
C GLY A 52 12.22 -6.51 3.59
N ALA A 53 11.08 -6.50 4.30
CA ALA A 53 10.25 -7.68 4.51
C ALA A 53 9.48 -8.08 3.23
N VAL A 54 9.21 -7.12 2.35
CA VAL A 54 8.61 -7.34 1.03
C VAL A 54 9.29 -6.44 -0.01
N THR A 55 9.39 -6.90 -1.26
CA THR A 55 9.82 -6.04 -2.37
C THR A 55 8.68 -5.15 -2.83
N LEU A 56 9.00 -4.01 -3.46
CA LEU A 56 7.97 -3.14 -4.02
C LEU A 56 7.22 -3.84 -5.15
N GLU A 57 7.92 -4.65 -5.94
CA GLU A 57 7.36 -5.44 -7.03
C GLU A 57 6.35 -6.49 -6.54
N ASP A 58 6.64 -7.16 -5.42
CA ASP A 58 5.71 -8.11 -4.82
C ASP A 58 4.52 -7.41 -4.18
N ALA A 59 4.72 -6.25 -3.56
CA ALA A 59 3.65 -5.43 -2.99
C ALA A 59 2.67 -4.88 -4.04
N LEU A 60 3.14 -4.71 -5.28
CA LEU A 60 2.32 -4.27 -6.42
C LEU A 60 1.58 -5.42 -7.11
N ARG A 61 1.88 -6.67 -6.76
CA ARG A 61 1.17 -7.81 -7.32
C ARG A 61 -0.20 -7.90 -6.64
N PRO A 62 -1.31 -7.84 -7.39
CA PRO A 62 -2.62 -8.09 -6.81
C PRO A 62 -2.63 -9.49 -6.19
N ALA A 63 -3.26 -9.62 -5.01
CA ALA A 63 -3.45 -10.92 -4.40
C ALA A 63 -4.09 -11.87 -5.43
N PRO A 64 -3.65 -13.14 -5.52
CA PRO A 64 -4.29 -14.09 -6.42
C PRO A 64 -5.78 -14.12 -6.07
N THR A 65 -6.61 -13.72 -7.02
CA THR A 65 -8.05 -13.91 -6.93
C THR A 65 -8.29 -15.41 -6.86
N THR A 66 -8.47 -15.95 -5.65
CA THR A 66 -9.11 -17.24 -5.46
C THR A 66 -10.55 -17.09 -5.92
N SER A 67 -10.77 -17.27 -7.23
CA SER A 67 -12.04 -17.73 -7.74
C SER A 67 -12.21 -19.17 -7.26
N THR A 68 -12.92 -19.34 -6.14
CA THR A 68 -13.46 -20.63 -5.69
C THR A 68 -14.96 -20.52 -5.64
#